data_AF-A0A6H2NS93-F1
#
_entry.id   AF-A0A6H2NS93-F1
#
_cell.length_a   1.000
_cell.length_b   1.000
_cell.length_c   1.000
_cell.angle_alpha   90.00
_cell.angle_beta   90.00
_cell.angle_gamma   90.00
#
_symmetry.space_group_name_H-M   'P 1'
#
loop_
_entity.id
_entity.type
_entity.pdbx_description
1 polymer ?
#
loop_
_entity_poly.entity_id
_entity_poly.type
_entity_poly.pdbx_seq_one_letter_code
_entity_poly.pdbx_strand_id
1 'polypeptide(L)'
;MVDPQFTTRLGTPADLPVIEAMLFEAFFWSPTYERPAFEEFRQHPEFQKLVANWGRPGDRAVIAEWDDQPVGAAWYRFWSQACHSYGFVNEETPEVGIGVQADYRSGTSWTLLCRLASPYEYD
;
A
#
# COMPACT_ATOMS: atom_id res chain seq x y z
N MET A 1 -16.31 13.34 -13.74
CA MET A 1 -16.48 14.20 -12.56
C MET A 1 -15.81 13.46 -11.43
N VAL A 2 -14.88 14.09 -10.72
CA VAL A 2 -14.25 13.49 -9.53
C VAL A 2 -15.34 13.41 -8.46
N ASP A 3 -15.54 12.25 -7.87
CA ASP A 3 -16.47 12.10 -6.76
C ASP A 3 -15.94 12.95 -5.59
N PRO A 4 -16.67 13.95 -5.08
CA PRO A 4 -16.19 14.80 -4.01
C PRO A 4 -15.89 14.05 -2.71
N GLN A 5 -16.38 12.81 -2.58
CA GLN A 5 -16.11 11.93 -1.44
C GLN A 5 -14.74 11.27 -1.54
N PHE A 6 -14.15 11.19 -2.74
CA PHE A 6 -12.86 10.56 -2.98
C PHE A 6 -11.72 11.56 -2.94
N THR A 7 -10.77 11.36 -2.05
CA THR A 7 -9.55 12.17 -1.94
C THR A 7 -8.31 11.27 -1.85
N THR A 8 -7.14 11.87 -2.03
CA THR A 8 -5.87 11.19 -1.73
C THR A 8 -4.96 12.09 -0.92
N ARG A 9 -4.20 11.51 0.00
CA ARG A 9 -3.18 12.22 0.77
C ARG A 9 -1.89 11.42 0.86
N LEU A 10 -0.79 12.08 1.22
CA LEU A 10 0.44 11.37 1.55
C LEU A 10 0.25 10.52 2.82
N GLY A 11 0.83 9.34 2.79
CA GLY A 11 0.97 8.50 3.97
C GLY A 11 2.09 8.99 4.87
N THR A 12 1.91 8.77 6.16
CA THR A 12 2.86 9.07 7.23
C THR A 12 3.24 7.78 7.96
N PRO A 13 4.25 7.80 8.84
CA PRO A 13 4.53 6.64 9.70
C PRO A 13 3.33 6.20 10.57
N ALA A 14 2.41 7.12 10.89
CA ALA A 14 1.21 6.82 11.66
C ALA A 14 0.18 5.98 10.87
N ASP A 15 0.29 5.94 9.54
CA ASP A 15 -0.59 5.15 8.67
C ASP A 15 -0.19 3.67 8.57
N LEU A 16 0.74 3.18 9.40
CA LEU A 16 1.09 1.76 9.46
C LEU A 16 -0.14 0.83 9.52
N PRO A 17 -1.18 1.09 10.34
CA PRO A 17 -2.38 0.24 10.34
C PRO A 17 -3.11 0.19 8.98
N VAL A 18 -3.12 1.30 8.24
CA VAL A 18 -3.70 1.37 6.89
C VAL A 18 -2.83 0.57 5.91
N ILE A 19 -1.51 0.71 6.00
CA ILE A 19 -0.57 -0.03 5.16
C ILE A 19 -0.67 -1.54 5.40
N GLU A 20 -0.81 -1.98 6.65
CA GLU A 20 -1.03 -3.39 6.96
C GLU A 20 -2.35 -3.90 6.37
N ALA A 21 -3.44 -3.16 6.55
CA ALA A 21 -4.74 -3.54 5.97
C ALA A 21 -4.66 -3.64 4.44
N MET A 22 -3.98 -2.70 3.77
CA MET A 22 -3.87 -2.70 2.31
C MET A 22 -2.86 -3.73 1.80
N LEU A 23 -1.81 -4.03 2.56
CA LEU A 23 -0.92 -5.15 2.26
C LEU A 23 -1.69 -6.47 2.32
N PHE A 24 -2.59 -6.62 3.29
CA PHE A 24 -3.46 -7.80 3.37
C PHE A 24 -4.40 -7.91 2.16
N GLU A 25 -5.03 -6.81 1.74
CA GLU A 25 -5.80 -6.77 0.49
C GLU A 25 -4.96 -7.14 -0.75
N ALA A 26 -3.70 -6.74 -0.78
CA ALA A 26 -2.77 -7.06 -1.86
C ALA A 26 -2.38 -8.55 -1.87
N PHE A 27 -2.15 -9.17 -0.71
CA PHE A 27 -1.88 -10.60 -0.61
C PHE A 27 -3.06 -11.45 -1.09
N PHE A 28 -4.26 -11.10 -0.63
CA PHE A 28 -5.50 -11.86 -0.88
C PHE A 28 -6.37 -11.18 -1.95
N TRP A 29 -5.73 -10.68 -3.02
CA TRP A 29 -6.40 -9.95 -4.10
C TRP A 29 -7.34 -10.84 -4.91
N SER A 30 -6.98 -12.12 -5.07
CA SER A 30 -7.75 -13.10 -5.84
C SER A 30 -8.78 -13.80 -4.95
N PRO A 31 -10.03 -13.92 -5.39
CA PRO A 31 -11.06 -14.68 -4.67
C PRO A 31 -10.76 -16.19 -4.63
N THR A 32 -9.77 -16.66 -5.38
CA THR A 32 -9.36 -18.07 -5.39
C THR A 32 -8.44 -18.45 -4.24
N TYR A 33 -7.89 -17.48 -3.50
CA TYR A 33 -7.02 -17.74 -2.35
C TYR A 33 -7.84 -17.94 -1.09
N GLU A 34 -7.42 -18.89 -0.26
CA GLU A 34 -7.90 -18.98 1.11
C GLU A 34 -7.48 -17.72 1.86
N ARG A 35 -8.45 -17.02 2.45
CA ARG A 35 -8.24 -15.75 3.13
C ARG A 35 -8.34 -15.96 4.64
N PRO A 36 -7.22 -16.01 5.37
CA PRO A 36 -7.20 -16.20 6.81
C PRO A 36 -7.75 -14.96 7.53
N ALA A 37 -7.86 -15.03 8.86
CA ALA A 37 -8.15 -13.84 9.65
C ALA A 37 -6.97 -12.85 9.57
N PHE A 38 -7.26 -11.55 9.46
CA PHE A 38 -6.23 -10.51 9.39
C PHE A 38 -5.25 -10.58 10.56
N GLU A 39 -5.77 -10.68 11.79
CA GLU A 39 -4.93 -10.74 13.00
C GLU A 39 -4.01 -11.96 13.05
N GLU A 40 -4.42 -13.07 12.44
CA GLU A 40 -3.59 -14.28 12.32
C GLU A 40 -2.47 -14.06 11.30
N PHE A 41 -2.82 -13.62 10.09
CA PHE A 41 -1.83 -13.44 9.02
C PHE A 41 -0.87 -12.27 9.29
N ARG A 42 -1.30 -11.28 10.07
CA ARG A 42 -0.44 -10.17 10.52
C ARG A 42 0.77 -10.64 11.32
N GLN A 43 0.69 -11.81 11.96
CA GLN A 43 1.82 -12.43 12.67
C GLN A 43 2.75 -13.23 11.75
N HIS A 44 2.40 -13.41 10.47
CA HIS A 44 3.22 -14.16 9.53
C HIS A 44 4.57 -13.44 9.31
N PRO A 45 5.72 -14.14 9.34
CA PRO A 45 7.03 -13.50 9.23
C PRO A 45 7.21 -12.65 7.97
N GLU A 46 6.65 -13.11 6.84
CA GLU A 46 6.68 -12.35 5.60
C GLU A 46 5.89 -11.04 5.71
N PHE A 47 4.71 -11.07 6.34
CA PHE A 47 3.88 -9.89 6.52
C PHE A 47 4.61 -8.85 7.40
N GLN A 48 5.15 -9.31 8.54
CA GLN A 48 5.93 -8.45 9.44
C GLN A 48 7.17 -7.86 8.77
N LYS A 49 7.90 -8.65 7.97
CA LYS A 49 9.05 -8.16 7.20
C LYS A 49 8.67 -7.01 6.27
N LEU A 50 7.54 -7.13 5.58
CA LEU A 50 7.08 -6.15 4.58
C LEU A 50 6.69 -4.81 5.18
N VAL A 51 6.25 -4.78 6.44
CA VAL A 51 5.87 -3.55 7.16
C VAL A 51 6.86 -3.12 8.25
N ALA A 52 7.93 -3.90 8.47
CA ALA A 52 8.93 -3.62 9.50
C ALA A 52 9.52 -2.21 9.36
N ASN A 53 9.59 -1.48 10.48
CA ASN A 53 10.11 -0.12 10.56
C ASN A 53 9.51 0.80 9.48
N TRP A 54 8.19 0.72 9.27
CA TRP A 54 7.49 1.57 8.32
C TRP A 54 7.78 3.06 8.54
N GLY A 55 7.98 3.79 7.45
CA GLY A 55 8.36 5.20 7.48
C GLY A 55 9.87 5.44 7.57
N ARG A 56 10.69 4.40 7.32
CA ARG A 56 12.14 4.55 7.18
C ARG A 56 12.50 5.35 5.91
N PRO A 57 13.72 5.89 5.79
CA PRO A 57 14.18 6.53 4.56
C PRO A 57 13.99 5.62 3.34
N GLY A 58 13.38 6.15 2.28
CA GLY A 58 13.04 5.41 1.07
C GLY A 58 11.62 4.82 1.04
N ASP A 59 10.87 4.86 2.14
CA ASP A 59 9.45 4.54 2.12
C ASP A 59 8.64 5.74 1.61
N ARG A 60 7.62 5.48 0.79
CA ARG A 60 6.60 6.47 0.40
C ARG A 60 5.25 5.77 0.28
N ALA A 61 4.18 6.46 0.66
CA ALA A 61 2.83 6.00 0.43
C ALA A 61 1.88 7.14 0.04
N VAL A 62 0.82 6.76 -0.65
CA VAL A 62 -0.37 7.56 -0.90
C VAL A 62 -1.55 6.75 -0.38
N ILE A 63 -2.41 7.40 0.39
CA ILE A 63 -3.65 6.85 0.92
C ILE A 63 -4.81 7.40 0.10
N ALA A 64 -5.70 6.52 -0.35
CA ALA A 64 -6.99 6.88 -0.92
C ALA A 64 -8.04 6.85 0.17
N GLU A 65 -8.84 7.91 0.24
CA GLU A 65 -9.87 8.09 1.25
C GLU A 65 -11.24 8.27 0.57
N TRP A 66 -12.26 7.70 1.19
CA TRP A 66 -13.66 7.92 0.85
C TRP A 66 -14.39 8.42 2.08
N ASP A 67 -14.97 9.62 2.05
CA ASP A 67 -15.55 10.30 3.23
C ASP A 67 -14.58 10.28 4.44
N ASP A 68 -13.32 10.68 4.19
CA ASP A 68 -12.22 10.69 5.16
C ASP A 68 -11.85 9.31 5.76
N GLN A 69 -12.38 8.21 5.20
CA GLN A 69 -12.02 6.85 5.60
C GLN A 69 -11.00 6.24 4.64
N PRO A 70 -9.88 5.68 5.12
CA PRO A 70 -8.92 4.99 4.26
C PRO A 70 -9.52 3.75 3.59
N VAL A 71 -9.58 3.76 2.25
CA VAL A 71 -10.11 2.67 1.43
C VAL A 71 -9.06 2.00 0.56
N GLY A 72 -7.90 2.63 0.39
CA GLY A 72 -6.83 2.14 -0.46
C GLY A 72 -5.49 2.76 -0.10
N ALA A 73 -4.40 2.09 -0.47
CA ALA A 73 -3.07 2.65 -0.43
C ALA A 73 -2.22 2.10 -1.57
N ALA A 74 -1.36 2.95 -2.11
CA ALA A 74 -0.19 2.50 -2.87
C ALA A 74 1.06 3.00 -2.16
N TRP A 75 2.08 2.16 -2.15
CA TRP A 75 3.33 2.47 -1.51
C TRP A 75 4.50 1.91 -2.29
N TYR A 76 5.68 2.43 -1.99
CA TYR A 76 6.91 1.76 -2.36
C TYR A 76 7.91 1.77 -1.22
N ARG A 77 8.86 0.83 -1.29
CA ARG A 77 10.01 0.77 -0.40
C ARG A 77 11.25 0.36 -1.18
N PHE A 78 12.40 0.86 -0.77
CA PHE A 78 13.69 0.31 -1.22
C PHE A 78 14.10 -0.87 -0.32
N TRP A 79 14.73 -1.84 -0.94
CA TRP A 79 15.17 -3.09 -0.33
C TRP A 79 16.64 -3.33 -0.59
N SER A 80 17.20 -4.28 0.17
CA SER A 80 18.58 -4.74 -0.01
C SER A 80 18.61 -6.11 -0.64
N GLN A 81 19.73 -6.51 -1.25
CA GLN A 81 19.87 -7.86 -1.78
C GLN A 81 19.66 -8.96 -0.71
N ALA A 82 19.97 -8.67 0.56
CA ALA A 82 19.82 -9.63 1.66
C ALA A 82 18.40 -9.70 2.25
N CYS A 83 17.60 -8.65 2.04
CA CYS A 83 16.27 -8.53 2.63
C CYS A 83 15.38 -7.75 1.67
N HIS A 84 14.52 -8.49 0.97
CA HIS A 84 13.62 -7.97 -0.05
C HIS A 84 12.35 -8.83 -0.17
N SER A 85 11.39 -8.37 -0.98
CA SER A 85 10.19 -9.13 -1.34
C SER A 85 10.32 -9.71 -2.74
N TYR A 86 9.26 -10.35 -3.24
CA TYR A 86 9.25 -11.00 -4.53
C TYR A 86 9.53 -10.04 -5.71
N GLY A 87 9.23 -8.75 -5.57
CA GLY A 87 9.37 -7.75 -6.64
C GLY A 87 10.77 -7.17 -6.81
N PHE A 88 11.76 -7.65 -6.05
CA PHE A 88 13.10 -7.06 -6.01
C PHE A 88 13.80 -7.12 -7.36
N VAL A 89 14.35 -5.96 -7.77
CA VAL A 89 15.19 -5.85 -8.97
C VAL A 89 16.63 -5.53 -8.57
N ASN A 90 16.82 -4.45 -7.83
CA ASN A 90 18.09 -4.01 -7.25
C ASN A 90 17.83 -2.96 -6.16
N GLU A 91 18.87 -2.51 -5.45
CA GLU A 91 18.76 -1.57 -4.32
C GLU A 91 18.42 -0.13 -4.73
N GLU A 92 18.47 0.20 -6.03
CA GLU A 92 18.13 1.51 -6.60
C GLU A 92 16.73 1.56 -7.21
N THR A 93 16.01 0.44 -7.21
CA THR A 93 14.66 0.31 -7.75
C THR A 93 13.69 0.02 -6.62
N PRO A 94 12.70 0.88 -6.35
CA PRO A 94 11.76 0.62 -5.27
C PRO A 94 10.76 -0.46 -5.68
N GLU A 95 10.36 -1.30 -4.73
CA GLU A 95 9.27 -2.24 -4.93
C GLU A 95 7.94 -1.57 -4.58
N VAL A 96 6.98 -1.63 -5.51
CA VAL A 96 5.65 -1.01 -5.38
C VAL A 96 4.63 -2.04 -4.90
N GLY A 97 3.87 -1.68 -3.87
CA GLY A 97 2.66 -2.39 -3.44
C GLY A 97 1.43 -1.53 -3.63
N ILE A 98 0.29 -2.17 -3.92
CA ILE A 98 -1.00 -1.51 -3.98
C ILE A 98 -2.09 -2.42 -3.44
N GLY A 99 -2.92 -1.88 -2.56
CA GLY A 99 -4.07 -2.56 -2.00
C GLY A 99 -5.25 -1.60 -1.95
N VAL A 100 -6.42 -2.09 -2.33
CA VAL A 100 -7.68 -1.34 -2.28
C VAL A 100 -8.77 -2.31 -1.85
N GLN A 101 -9.59 -1.87 -0.90
CA GLN A 101 -10.79 -2.60 -0.47
C GLN A 101 -11.67 -2.92 -1.69
N ALA A 102 -12.28 -4.11 -1.70
CA ALA A 102 -12.94 -4.66 -2.89
C ALA A 102 -13.97 -3.70 -3.52
N ASP A 103 -14.76 -3.02 -2.70
CA ASP A 103 -15.84 -2.12 -3.14
C ASP A 103 -15.32 -0.83 -3.80
N TYR A 104 -14.04 -0.51 -3.62
CA TYR A 104 -13.43 0.75 -4.08
C TYR A 104 -12.39 0.55 -5.20
N ARG A 105 -12.23 -0.66 -5.77
CA ARG A 105 -11.15 -0.95 -6.75
C ARG A 105 -11.29 -0.21 -8.09
N SER A 106 -12.49 0.20 -8.47
CA SER A 106 -12.77 0.83 -9.78
C SER A 106 -12.10 2.20 -9.92
N GLY A 107 -10.96 2.26 -10.63
CA GLY A 107 -10.23 3.52 -10.92
C GLY A 107 -9.32 4.03 -9.78
N THR A 108 -9.56 3.61 -8.54
CA THR A 108 -8.73 3.97 -7.39
C THR A 108 -7.29 3.52 -7.54
N SER A 109 -7.07 2.29 -8.02
CA SER A 109 -5.72 1.76 -8.19
C SER A 109 -4.87 2.58 -9.16
N TRP A 110 -5.48 3.04 -10.26
CA TRP A 110 -4.82 3.91 -11.23
C TRP A 110 -4.45 5.27 -10.61
N THR A 111 -5.41 5.90 -9.92
CA THR A 111 -5.20 7.20 -9.28
C THR A 111 -4.09 7.14 -8.23
N LEU A 112 -4.07 6.08 -7.42
CA LEU A 112 -3.04 5.83 -6.43
C LEU A 112 -1.65 5.68 -7.06
N LEU A 113 -1.51 4.91 -8.15
CA LEU A 113 -0.23 4.75 -8.86
C LEU A 113 0.25 6.07 -9.47
N CYS A 114 -0.63 6.81 -10.15
CA CYS A 114 -0.30 8.12 -10.69
C CYS A 114 0.17 9.08 -9.59
N ARG A 115 -0.50 9.08 -8.44
CA ARG A 115 -0.15 9.95 -7.31
C ARG A 115 1.16 9.53 -6.65
N LEU A 116 1.40 8.22 -6.50
CA LEU A 116 2.63 7.68 -5.91
C LEU A 116 3.86 8.04 -6.75
N ALA A 117 3.74 7.95 -8.09
CA ALA A 117 4.80 8.28 -9.04
C ALA A 117 4.99 9.78 -9.27
N SER A 118 4.04 10.62 -8.83
CA SER A 118 4.15 12.07 -8.99
C SER A 118 5.23 12.64 -8.07
N PRO A 119 6.24 13.35 -8.61
CA PRO A 119 7.25 14.03 -7.80
C PRO A 119 6.70 15.29 -7.09
N TYR A 120 5.47 15.71 -7.42
CA TYR A 120 4.84 16.91 -6.86
C TYR A 120 3.46 16.62 -6.28
N GLU A 121 3.18 17.25 -5.13
CA GLU A 121 1.83 17.42 -4.61
C GLU A 121 1.08 18.38 -5.53
N TYR A 122 0.09 17.92 -6.29
CA TYR A 122 -0.93 18.82 -6.79
C TYR A 122 -1.87 19.03 -5.61
N ASP A 123 -1.84 20.25 -5.06
CA ASP A 123 -2.91 20.85 -4.26
C ASP A 123 -4.17 21.01 -5.12
#